data_AF-A0A1Q5FXV0-F1
#
_entry.id   AF-A0A1Q5FXV0-F1
#
_cell.length_a   1.000
_cell.length_b   1.000
_cell.length_c   1.000
_cell.angle_alpha   90.00
_cell.angle_beta   90.00
_cell.angle_gamma   90.00
#
_symmetry.space_group_name_H-M   'P 1'
#
loop_
_entity.id
_entity.type
_entity.pdbx_description
1 polymer ?
#
loop_
_entity_poly.entity_id
_entity_poly.type
_entity_poly.pdbx_seq_one_letter_code
_entity_poly.pdbx_strand_id
1 'polypeptide(L)'
;DRAVGPMQFLPSTWEGPSGQDGNGDGAKDPHNAYDTALGAAAYLCGTGAADLSNPAELRRAVFRYNRSTAYVDKVTGHVTAYDQTGPVAGVPVGAPAGGLAGDVIAVARKQIGLPYVWGGGNTAGPTGGGFDCSGLLVYAFHKAAGITLPRTSQTMRGSGNPVDRTAAQPGDIIVINNDGNWGHVGLYIGNGTMIHAPRPGKRVETTPLAGYWSKFDWDVRRVL
;
A
#
# COMPACT_ATOMS: atom_id res chain seq x y z
N ASP A 1 -9.47 -26.88 19.46
CA ASP A 1 -8.21 -26.36 18.88
C ASP A 1 -7.69 -25.23 19.77
N ARG A 2 -6.42 -24.82 19.62
CA ARG A 2 -5.81 -23.72 20.42
C ARG A 2 -5.48 -22.57 19.48
N ALA A 3 -5.69 -21.34 19.93
CA ALA A 3 -5.39 -20.15 19.17
C ALA A 3 -3.89 -20.06 18.82
N VAL A 4 -3.58 -19.63 17.60
CA VAL A 4 -2.22 -19.48 17.07
C VAL A 4 -1.99 -18.05 16.56
N GLY A 5 -0.73 -17.65 16.55
CA GLY A 5 -0.31 -16.39 15.95
C GLY A 5 -0.71 -15.12 16.70
N PRO A 6 -0.31 -13.95 16.18
CA PRO A 6 -0.54 -12.65 16.82
C PRO A 6 -2.03 -12.32 16.96
N MET A 7 -2.82 -12.70 15.96
CA MET A 7 -4.28 -12.49 15.94
C MET A 7 -5.07 -13.67 16.51
N GLN A 8 -4.42 -14.57 17.26
CA GLN A 8 -5.07 -15.63 18.05
C GLN A 8 -6.15 -16.42 17.27
N PHE A 9 -5.87 -16.76 16.01
CA PHE A 9 -6.79 -17.53 15.20
C PHE A 9 -6.86 -18.97 15.66
N LEU A 10 -8.06 -19.55 15.66
CA LEU A 10 -8.20 -21.00 15.71
C LEU A 10 -7.67 -21.60 14.39
N PRO A 11 -6.88 -22.69 14.42
CA PRO A 11 -6.41 -23.39 13.22
C PRO A 11 -7.53 -23.68 12.22
N SER A 12 -8.69 -24.12 12.70
CA SER A 12 -9.87 -24.39 11.85
C SER A 12 -10.41 -23.13 11.13
N THR A 13 -10.36 -21.97 11.78
CA THR A 13 -10.71 -20.69 11.17
C THR A 13 -9.67 -20.26 10.13
N TRP A 14 -8.39 -20.48 10.43
CA TRP A 14 -7.28 -20.12 9.53
C TRP A 14 -7.27 -20.95 8.25
N GLU A 15 -7.51 -22.25 8.36
CA GLU A 15 -7.65 -23.17 7.22
C GLU A 15 -8.87 -22.83 6.32
N GLY A 16 -9.83 -22.08 6.86
CA GLY A 16 -10.98 -21.56 6.13
C GLY A 16 -10.68 -20.26 5.34
N PRO A 17 -11.67 -19.35 5.21
CA PRO A 17 -11.52 -18.15 4.38
C PRO A 17 -10.58 -17.08 4.96
N SER A 18 -10.10 -17.27 6.19
CA SER A 18 -9.29 -16.27 6.89
C SER A 18 -7.80 -16.43 6.68
N GLY A 19 -7.31 -17.58 6.22
CA GLY A 19 -5.92 -17.75 5.82
C GLY A 19 -5.63 -16.93 4.55
N GLN A 20 -4.79 -15.91 4.69
CA GLN A 20 -4.44 -14.97 3.62
C GLN A 20 -2.92 -14.91 3.46
N ASP A 21 -2.45 -14.73 2.23
CA ASP A 21 -1.05 -14.48 1.88
C ASP A 21 -0.88 -12.95 1.78
N GLY A 22 -0.50 -12.33 2.89
CA GLY A 22 -0.50 -10.88 3.06
C GLY A 22 0.74 -10.20 2.47
N ASN A 23 1.84 -10.93 2.33
CA ASN A 23 3.10 -10.46 1.75
C ASN A 23 3.34 -10.96 0.30
N GLY A 24 2.50 -11.87 -0.20
CA GLY A 24 2.55 -12.40 -1.55
C GLY A 24 3.68 -13.40 -1.79
N ASP A 25 4.14 -14.09 -0.73
CA ASP A 25 5.25 -15.05 -0.81
C ASP A 25 4.81 -16.48 -1.17
N GLY A 26 3.50 -16.71 -1.29
CA GLY A 26 2.90 -17.99 -1.63
C GLY A 26 2.57 -18.87 -0.41
N ALA A 27 2.89 -18.44 0.81
CA ALA A 27 2.53 -19.11 2.05
C ALA A 27 1.38 -18.38 2.76
N LYS A 28 0.65 -19.12 3.61
CA LYS A 28 -0.38 -18.58 4.51
C LYS A 28 -0.03 -18.96 5.94
N ASP A 29 0.84 -18.19 6.56
CA ASP A 29 1.37 -18.49 7.89
C ASP A 29 0.64 -17.67 8.98
N PRO A 30 -0.10 -18.31 9.90
CA PRO A 30 -0.78 -17.59 10.98
C PRO A 30 0.20 -16.87 11.94
N HIS A 31 1.49 -17.20 11.91
CA HIS A 31 2.55 -16.56 12.69
C HIS A 31 3.23 -15.39 11.96
N ASN A 32 3.00 -15.21 10.66
CA ASN A 32 3.49 -14.08 9.88
C ASN A 32 2.61 -12.83 10.11
N ALA A 33 3.24 -11.70 10.42
CA ALA A 33 2.54 -10.46 10.75
C ALA A 33 1.71 -9.87 9.59
N TYR A 34 2.16 -10.03 8.34
CA TYR A 34 1.43 -9.55 7.17
C TYR A 34 0.20 -10.43 6.89
N ASP A 35 0.39 -11.74 6.93
CA ASP A 35 -0.66 -12.74 6.68
C ASP A 35 -1.75 -12.64 7.74
N THR A 36 -1.37 -12.63 9.01
CA THR A 36 -2.31 -12.59 10.13
C THR A 36 -3.10 -11.26 10.19
N ALA A 37 -2.48 -10.14 9.80
CA ALA A 37 -3.16 -8.85 9.69
C ALA A 37 -4.20 -8.85 8.54
N LEU A 38 -3.84 -9.35 7.36
CA LEU A 38 -4.78 -9.48 6.25
C LEU A 38 -5.89 -10.49 6.57
N GLY A 39 -5.55 -11.60 7.23
CA GLY A 39 -6.50 -12.60 7.69
C GLY A 39 -7.50 -12.06 8.72
N ALA A 40 -7.04 -11.22 9.65
CA ALA A 40 -7.91 -10.49 10.58
C ALA A 40 -8.89 -9.57 9.85
N ALA A 41 -8.42 -8.81 8.86
CA ALA A 41 -9.29 -7.98 8.04
C ALA A 41 -10.32 -8.82 7.27
N ALA A 42 -9.89 -9.90 6.62
CA ALA A 42 -10.77 -10.82 5.90
C ALA A 42 -11.83 -11.45 6.83
N TYR A 43 -11.43 -11.86 8.04
CA TYR A 43 -12.34 -12.42 9.04
C TYR A 43 -13.37 -11.39 9.53
N LEU A 44 -12.93 -10.18 9.87
CA LEU A 44 -13.79 -9.13 10.42
C LEU A 44 -14.78 -8.61 9.39
N CYS A 45 -14.32 -8.37 8.15
CA CYS A 45 -15.21 -8.06 7.03
C CYS A 45 -16.15 -9.24 6.73
N GLY A 46 -15.68 -10.47 6.89
CA GLY A 46 -16.43 -11.69 6.57
C GLY A 46 -16.50 -11.95 5.06
N THR A 47 -17.33 -12.90 4.64
CA THR A 47 -17.55 -13.22 3.21
C THR A 47 -18.60 -12.32 2.54
N GLY A 48 -19.02 -11.24 3.21
CA GLY A 48 -19.98 -10.24 2.71
C GLY A 48 -19.56 -8.85 3.16
N ALA A 49 -20.11 -7.81 2.52
CA ALA A 49 -19.70 -6.41 2.72
C ALA A 49 -20.11 -5.86 4.11
N ALA A 50 -19.48 -6.32 5.18
CA ALA A 50 -19.63 -5.67 6.47
C ALA A 50 -19.01 -4.27 6.40
N ASP A 51 -19.82 -3.23 6.64
CA ASP A 51 -19.35 -1.86 6.76
C ASP A 51 -18.87 -1.63 8.19
N LEU A 52 -17.57 -1.75 8.42
CA LEU A 52 -16.98 -1.56 9.75
C LEU A 52 -17.05 -0.11 10.26
N SER A 53 -17.42 0.86 9.41
CA SER A 53 -17.72 2.23 9.86
C SER A 53 -19.09 2.33 10.52
N ASN A 54 -19.99 1.36 10.28
CA ASN A 54 -21.28 1.27 10.94
C ASN A 54 -21.14 0.58 12.33
N PRO A 55 -21.51 1.24 13.44
CA PRO A 55 -21.32 0.69 14.78
C PRO A 55 -22.00 -0.66 15.03
N ALA A 56 -23.16 -0.92 14.42
CA ALA A 56 -23.89 -2.17 14.60
C ALA A 56 -23.20 -3.34 13.87
N GLU A 57 -22.65 -3.06 12.69
CA GLU A 57 -21.92 -4.02 11.87
C GLU A 57 -20.56 -4.34 12.50
N LEU A 58 -19.85 -3.33 13.00
CA LEU A 58 -18.61 -3.49 13.75
C LEU A 58 -18.81 -4.37 14.99
N ARG A 59 -19.82 -4.08 15.81
CA ARG A 59 -20.14 -4.89 17.00
C ARG A 59 -20.44 -6.35 16.63
N ARG A 60 -21.20 -6.58 15.56
CA ARG A 60 -21.45 -7.91 15.00
C ARG A 60 -20.16 -8.60 14.57
N ALA A 61 -19.23 -7.89 13.93
CA ALA A 61 -17.95 -8.43 13.49
C ALA A 61 -17.06 -8.86 14.65
N VAL A 62 -16.90 -7.99 15.65
CA VAL A 62 -16.10 -8.30 16.85
C VAL A 62 -16.73 -9.45 17.64
N PHE A 63 -18.07 -9.54 17.70
CA PHE A 63 -18.74 -10.65 18.38
C PHE A 63 -18.57 -11.99 17.67
N ARG A 64 -18.47 -12.01 16.34
CA ARG A 64 -18.12 -13.24 15.59
C ARG A 64 -16.75 -13.74 16.00
N TYR A 65 -15.79 -12.82 16.08
CA TYR A 65 -14.41 -13.10 16.46
C TYR A 65 -14.31 -13.63 17.90
N ASN A 66 -15.04 -13.01 18.83
CA ASN A 66 -15.12 -13.45 20.21
C ASN A 66 -16.54 -13.25 20.75
N ARG A 67 -17.22 -14.36 21.09
CA ARG A 67 -18.61 -14.37 21.58
C ARG A 67 -18.77 -13.86 23.02
N SER A 68 -18.20 -12.70 23.33
CA SER A 68 -18.31 -12.02 24.62
C SER A 68 -18.73 -10.57 24.40
N THR A 69 -19.88 -10.17 24.95
CA THR A 69 -20.35 -8.78 24.90
C THR A 69 -19.39 -7.83 25.62
N ALA A 70 -18.81 -8.26 26.75
CA ALA A 70 -17.79 -7.49 27.46
C ALA A 70 -16.52 -7.27 26.62
N TYR A 71 -16.12 -8.27 25.83
CA TYR A 71 -15.00 -8.13 24.88
C TYR A 71 -15.36 -7.15 23.76
N VAL A 72 -16.57 -7.25 23.20
CA VAL A 72 -17.06 -6.32 22.17
C VAL A 72 -17.04 -4.88 22.70
N ASP A 73 -17.59 -4.63 23.88
CA ASP A 73 -17.63 -3.30 24.49
C ASP A 73 -16.23 -2.74 24.72
N LYS A 74 -15.31 -3.58 25.23
CA LYS A 74 -13.90 -3.22 25.41
C LYS A 74 -13.25 -2.81 24.09
N VAL A 75 -13.36 -3.64 23.06
CA VAL A 75 -12.74 -3.38 21.74
C VAL A 75 -13.34 -2.13 21.09
N THR A 76 -14.68 -2.00 21.06
CA THR A 76 -15.31 -0.80 20.47
C THR A 76 -14.99 0.46 21.26
N GLY A 77 -14.85 0.37 22.58
CA GLY A 77 -14.37 1.47 23.41
C GLY A 77 -12.95 1.90 23.05
N HIS A 78 -12.04 0.95 22.79
CA HIS A 78 -10.71 1.26 22.29
C HIS A 78 -10.75 1.90 20.90
N VAL A 79 -11.58 1.42 19.97
CA VAL A 79 -11.76 2.03 18.64
C VAL A 79 -12.16 3.50 18.78
N THR A 80 -13.22 3.79 19.57
CA THR A 80 -13.66 5.17 19.81
C THR A 80 -12.57 6.02 20.46
N ALA A 81 -11.81 5.48 21.41
CA ALA A 81 -10.69 6.20 22.02
C ALA A 81 -9.60 6.53 20.99
N TYR A 82 -9.26 5.60 20.10
CA TYR A 82 -8.29 5.86 19.03
C TYR A 82 -8.80 6.88 18.01
N ASP A 83 -10.07 6.82 17.62
CA ASP A 83 -10.66 7.82 16.72
C ASP A 83 -10.58 9.25 17.29
N GLN A 84 -10.70 9.37 18.62
CA GLN A 84 -10.56 10.65 19.33
C GLN A 84 -9.11 11.14 19.43
N THR A 85 -8.12 10.27 19.30
CA THR A 85 -6.70 10.70 19.30
C THR A 85 -6.30 11.45 18.03
N GLY A 86 -7.14 11.42 16.99
CA GLY A 86 -6.81 11.95 15.68
C GLY A 86 -5.65 11.18 15.02
N PRO A 87 -5.16 11.63 13.86
CA PRO A 87 -4.01 11.00 13.22
C PRO A 87 -2.79 11.05 14.15
N VAL A 88 -2.28 9.89 14.55
CA VAL A 88 -0.98 9.79 15.23
C VAL A 88 0.12 10.21 14.25
N ALA A 89 0.64 11.42 14.44
CA ALA A 89 1.79 11.91 13.68
C ALA A 89 2.98 10.95 13.87
N GLY A 90 3.47 10.35 12.78
CA GLY A 90 4.68 9.52 12.78
C GLY A 90 4.48 8.01 12.83
N VAL A 91 3.25 7.48 12.85
CA VAL A 91 3.01 6.04 12.61
C VAL A 91 2.65 5.84 11.13
N PRO A 92 3.50 5.19 10.31
CA PRO A 92 3.27 5.03 8.88
C PRO A 92 2.24 3.93 8.63
N VAL A 93 0.96 4.21 8.87
CA VAL A 93 -0.15 3.39 8.35
C VAL A 93 -0.63 4.07 7.08
N GLY A 94 -0.03 3.72 5.94
CA GLY A 94 -0.56 4.16 4.65
C GLY A 94 -2.00 3.68 4.55
N ALA A 95 -2.97 4.58 4.60
CA ALA A 95 -4.37 4.24 4.40
C ALA A 95 -4.47 3.41 3.10
N PRO A 96 -5.16 2.26 3.10
CA PRO A 96 -5.35 1.52 1.88
C PRO A 96 -6.13 2.43 0.93
N ALA A 97 -5.49 2.83 -0.16
CA ALA A 97 -6.21 3.43 -1.28
C ALA A 97 -7.18 2.34 -1.77
N GLY A 98 -8.49 2.57 -1.64
CA GLY A 98 -9.46 1.66 -2.27
C GLY A 98 -9.39 1.76 -3.79
N GLY A 99 -9.87 0.74 -4.50
CA GLY A 99 -9.95 0.75 -5.97
C GLY A 99 -8.59 0.71 -6.67
N LEU A 100 -8.53 1.24 -7.90
CA LEU A 100 -7.37 1.13 -8.78
C LEU A 100 -6.06 1.65 -8.16
N ALA A 101 -6.13 2.69 -7.32
CA ALA A 101 -4.96 3.21 -6.63
C ALA A 101 -4.32 2.16 -5.71
N GLY A 102 -5.15 1.39 -4.99
CA GLY A 102 -4.69 0.30 -4.14
C GLY A 102 -4.02 -0.81 -4.94
N ASP A 103 -4.60 -1.16 -6.09
CA ASP A 103 -4.09 -2.20 -6.98
C ASP A 103 -2.72 -1.80 -7.58
N VAL A 104 -2.58 -0.55 -8.04
CA VAL A 104 -1.29 -0.01 -8.54
C VAL A 104 -0.23 -0.07 -7.44
N ILE A 105 -0.57 0.35 -6.22
CA ILE A 105 0.34 0.31 -5.06
C ILE A 105 0.71 -1.14 -4.72
N ALA A 106 -0.25 -2.07 -4.71
CA ALA A 106 0.00 -3.48 -4.43
C ALA A 106 0.95 -4.11 -5.47
N VAL A 107 0.76 -3.80 -6.76
CA VAL A 107 1.68 -4.27 -7.82
C VAL A 107 3.09 -3.71 -7.61
N ALA A 108 3.21 -2.41 -7.31
CA ALA A 108 4.51 -1.77 -7.07
C ALA A 108 5.20 -2.34 -5.82
N ARG A 109 4.46 -2.59 -4.73
CA ARG A 109 5.00 -3.19 -3.49
C ARG A 109 5.61 -4.56 -3.72
N LYS A 110 5.00 -5.40 -4.57
CA LYS A 110 5.56 -6.72 -4.94
C LYS A 110 6.91 -6.65 -5.63
N GLN A 111 7.32 -5.48 -6.11
CA GLN A 111 8.62 -5.29 -6.77
C GLN A 111 9.71 -4.81 -5.80
N ILE A 112 9.37 -4.49 -4.55
CA ILE A 112 10.34 -4.05 -3.53
C ILE A 112 11.44 -5.12 -3.39
N GLY A 113 12.69 -4.66 -3.38
CA GLY A 113 13.87 -5.52 -3.34
C GLY A 113 14.44 -5.90 -4.71
N LEU A 114 13.71 -5.71 -5.82
CA LEU A 114 14.30 -5.88 -7.15
C LEU A 114 15.38 -4.81 -7.43
N PRO A 115 16.47 -5.16 -8.13
CA PRO A 115 17.55 -4.22 -8.42
C PRO A 115 17.09 -3.07 -9.31
N TYR A 116 17.75 -1.92 -9.16
CA TYR A 116 17.66 -0.88 -10.16
C TYR A 116 18.41 -1.29 -11.43
N VAL A 117 17.77 -1.15 -12.59
CA VAL A 117 18.36 -1.38 -13.90
C VAL A 117 18.05 -0.18 -14.79
N TRP A 118 19.07 0.50 -15.30
CA TRP A 118 18.88 1.65 -16.19
C TRP A 118 18.15 1.22 -17.48
N GLY A 119 17.03 1.88 -17.81
CA GLY A 119 16.16 1.46 -18.92
C GLY A 119 15.28 0.24 -18.58
N GLY A 120 15.39 -0.29 -17.36
CA GLY A 120 14.70 -1.49 -16.90
C GLY A 120 13.20 -1.29 -16.70
N GLY A 121 12.41 -2.27 -17.11
CA GLY A 121 10.97 -2.29 -16.91
C GLY A 121 10.15 -1.83 -18.12
N ASN A 122 9.05 -2.54 -18.37
CA ASN A 122 8.02 -2.20 -19.33
C ASN A 122 6.65 -2.72 -18.87
N THR A 123 5.63 -2.67 -19.74
CA THR A 123 4.26 -3.10 -19.42
C THR A 123 4.13 -4.60 -19.08
N ALA A 124 5.11 -5.43 -19.45
CA ALA A 124 5.13 -6.87 -19.17
C ALA A 124 5.90 -7.25 -17.89
N GLY A 125 6.71 -6.34 -17.31
CA GLY A 125 7.48 -6.63 -16.10
C GLY A 125 8.90 -6.05 -16.10
N PRO A 126 9.76 -6.53 -15.18
CA PRO A 126 11.15 -6.10 -15.10
C PRO A 126 11.92 -6.56 -16.35
N THR A 127 12.87 -5.74 -16.80
CA THR A 127 13.81 -6.11 -17.87
C THR A 127 15.24 -6.02 -17.34
N GLY A 128 16.11 -6.93 -17.77
CA GLY A 128 17.45 -7.07 -17.17
C GLY A 128 17.43 -7.46 -15.69
N GLY A 129 16.31 -8.03 -15.20
CA GLY A 129 16.12 -8.45 -13.81
C GLY A 129 15.68 -7.34 -12.85
N GLY A 130 15.35 -6.14 -13.35
CA GLY A 130 14.95 -5.03 -12.49
C GLY A 130 14.19 -3.91 -13.19
N PHE A 131 14.13 -2.76 -12.53
CA PHE A 131 13.39 -1.58 -12.95
C PHE A 131 14.23 -0.31 -12.85
N ASP A 132 14.02 0.67 -13.73
CA ASP A 132 14.31 2.06 -13.41
C ASP A 132 13.06 2.76 -12.84
N CYS A 133 13.21 4.04 -12.47
CA CYS A 133 12.18 4.79 -11.77
C CYS A 133 10.86 4.84 -12.53
N SER A 134 10.89 5.19 -13.82
CA SER A 134 9.68 5.27 -14.65
C SER A 134 9.21 3.90 -15.15
N GLY A 135 10.10 2.94 -15.37
CA GLY A 135 9.76 1.58 -15.78
C GLY A 135 8.93 0.85 -14.71
N LEU A 136 9.22 1.08 -13.42
CA LEU A 136 8.41 0.60 -12.32
C LEU A 136 6.96 1.12 -12.39
N LEU A 137 6.79 2.42 -12.64
CA LEU A 137 5.47 3.05 -12.75
C LEU A 137 4.71 2.56 -14.00
N VAL A 138 5.39 2.48 -15.16
CA VAL A 138 4.80 1.93 -16.40
C VAL A 138 4.22 0.54 -16.14
N TYR A 139 5.00 -0.33 -15.50
CA TYR A 139 4.55 -1.68 -15.16
C TYR A 139 3.36 -1.67 -14.19
N ALA A 140 3.47 -0.95 -13.07
CA ALA A 140 2.44 -0.95 -12.03
C ALA A 140 1.09 -0.43 -12.53
N PHE A 141 1.08 0.70 -13.24
CA PHE A 141 -0.15 1.28 -13.80
C PHE A 141 -0.75 0.43 -14.91
N HIS A 142 0.07 -0.14 -15.79
CA HIS A 142 -0.43 -1.00 -16.85
C HIS A 142 -1.03 -2.28 -16.28
N LYS A 143 -0.33 -2.93 -15.35
CA LYS A 143 -0.74 -4.23 -14.79
C LYS A 143 -2.01 -4.13 -13.94
N ALA A 144 -2.17 -3.05 -13.17
CA ALA A 144 -3.30 -2.87 -12.26
C ALA A 144 -4.49 -2.15 -12.92
N ALA A 145 -4.24 -1.11 -13.72
CA ALA A 145 -5.27 -0.21 -14.24
C ALA A 145 -5.39 -0.19 -15.77
N GLY A 146 -4.54 -0.93 -16.50
CA GLY A 146 -4.51 -0.89 -17.97
C GLY A 146 -4.01 0.44 -18.55
N ILE A 147 -3.49 1.34 -17.71
CA ILE A 147 -3.03 2.67 -18.11
C ILE A 147 -1.58 2.58 -18.57
N THR A 148 -1.32 3.01 -19.81
CA THR A 148 0.04 3.09 -20.34
C THR A 148 0.63 4.48 -20.10
N LEU A 149 1.49 4.59 -19.10
CA LEU A 149 2.23 5.83 -18.86
C LEU A 149 3.35 6.03 -19.90
N PRO A 150 3.74 7.28 -20.20
CA PRO A 150 4.95 7.57 -20.97
C PRO A 150 6.21 6.97 -20.34
N ARG A 151 7.22 6.62 -21.14
CA ARG A 151 8.38 5.86 -20.64
C ARG A 151 9.32 6.67 -19.74
N THR A 152 9.35 8.00 -19.84
CA THR A 152 10.32 8.85 -19.12
C THR A 152 9.64 9.71 -18.06
N SER A 153 10.33 9.97 -16.94
CA SER A 153 9.81 10.85 -15.87
C SER A 153 9.49 12.26 -16.38
N GLN A 154 10.28 12.79 -17.31
CA GLN A 154 10.04 14.11 -17.92
C GLN A 154 8.69 14.15 -18.66
N THR A 155 8.34 13.08 -19.39
CA THR A 155 7.06 13.00 -20.12
C THR A 155 5.90 12.63 -19.20
N MET A 156 6.13 11.83 -18.16
CA MET A 156 5.15 11.58 -17.09
C MET A 156 4.75 12.86 -16.36
N ARG A 157 5.64 13.86 -16.26
CA ARG A 157 5.28 15.19 -15.76
C ARG A 157 4.17 15.85 -16.57
N GLY A 158 3.92 15.46 -17.83
CA GLY A 158 2.79 15.96 -18.61
C GLY A 158 1.51 15.12 -18.49
N SER A 159 1.53 14.04 -17.72
CA SER A 159 0.41 13.08 -17.63
C SER A 159 -0.60 13.49 -16.57
N GLY A 160 -1.87 13.16 -16.82
CA GLY A 160 -2.96 13.37 -15.85
C GLY A 160 -3.16 14.83 -15.46
N ASN A 161 -3.79 15.03 -14.30
CA ASN A 161 -4.07 16.34 -13.74
C ASN A 161 -3.00 16.76 -12.72
N PRO A 162 -2.58 18.04 -12.69
CA PRO A 162 -1.71 18.53 -11.62
C PRO A 162 -2.47 18.53 -10.29
N VAL A 163 -1.77 18.18 -9.22
CA VAL A 163 -2.32 18.14 -7.86
C VAL A 163 -1.44 18.96 -6.93
N ASP A 164 -2.05 19.71 -6.02
CA ASP A 164 -1.31 20.38 -4.96
C ASP A 164 -0.64 19.34 -4.06
N ARG A 165 0.62 19.57 -3.65
CA ARG A 165 1.36 18.62 -2.81
C ARG A 165 0.62 18.25 -1.52
N THR A 166 -0.13 19.19 -0.95
CA THR A 166 -0.94 18.97 0.26
C THR A 166 -2.21 18.15 0.00
N ALA A 167 -2.65 18.08 -1.26
CA ALA A 167 -3.79 17.30 -1.71
C ALA A 167 -3.39 15.96 -2.38
N ALA A 168 -2.11 15.59 -2.29
CA ALA A 168 -1.61 14.32 -2.82
C ALA A 168 -2.31 13.14 -2.15
N GLN A 169 -2.76 12.19 -2.96
CA GLN A 169 -3.47 10.98 -2.54
C GLN A 169 -2.71 9.74 -2.98
N PRO A 170 -2.74 8.65 -2.20
CA PRO A 170 -2.17 7.36 -2.62
C PRO A 170 -2.60 7.01 -4.06
N GLY A 171 -1.63 6.65 -4.91
CA GLY A 171 -1.85 6.43 -6.34
C GLY A 171 -1.38 7.58 -7.24
N ASP A 172 -1.20 8.79 -6.70
CA ASP A 172 -0.58 9.89 -7.43
C ASP A 172 0.90 9.59 -7.73
N ILE A 173 1.41 10.09 -8.86
CA ILE A 173 2.83 10.00 -9.20
C ILE A 173 3.55 11.27 -8.77
N ILE A 174 4.72 11.11 -8.16
CA ILE A 174 5.60 12.20 -7.72
C ILE A 174 6.76 12.30 -8.70
N VAL A 175 6.78 13.34 -9.52
CA VAL A 175 7.88 13.62 -10.45
C VAL A 175 8.84 14.60 -9.80
N ILE A 176 10.13 14.26 -9.77
CA ILE A 176 11.14 14.97 -9.00
C ILE A 176 12.15 15.62 -9.95
N ASN A 177 12.43 16.90 -9.69
CA ASN A 177 13.46 17.69 -10.34
C ASN A 177 14.80 17.54 -9.59
N ASN A 178 15.68 16.71 -10.11
CA ASN A 178 17.05 16.55 -9.62
C ASN A 178 17.93 17.62 -10.28
N ASP A 179 18.05 18.77 -9.64
CA ASP A 179 18.99 19.85 -10.00
C ASP A 179 18.87 20.34 -11.47
N GLY A 180 17.63 20.59 -11.92
CA GLY A 180 17.33 21.12 -13.26
C GLY A 180 16.85 20.06 -14.26
N ASN A 181 16.83 18.79 -13.88
CA ASN A 181 16.28 17.71 -14.68
C ASN A 181 15.17 16.96 -13.93
N TRP A 182 13.97 16.88 -14.53
CA TRP A 182 12.84 16.06 -14.06
C TRP A 182 13.10 14.55 -14.27
N GLY A 183 14.21 14.07 -13.72
CA GLY A 183 14.85 12.78 -14.02
C GLY A 183 14.50 11.65 -13.06
N HIS A 184 13.63 11.89 -12.07
CA HIS A 184 13.19 10.85 -11.15
C HIS A 184 11.68 10.87 -10.95
N VAL A 185 11.10 9.71 -10.67
CA VAL A 185 9.67 9.56 -10.39
C VAL A 185 9.43 8.47 -9.35
N GLY A 186 8.36 8.60 -8.57
CA GLY A 186 7.89 7.59 -7.63
C GLY A 186 6.38 7.56 -7.52
N LEU A 187 5.85 6.49 -6.95
CA LEU A 187 4.42 6.31 -6.67
C LEU A 187 4.13 6.72 -5.24
N TYR A 188 3.27 7.72 -5.03
CA TYR A 188 2.86 8.14 -3.70
C TYR A 188 1.96 7.09 -3.06
N ILE A 189 2.25 6.74 -1.81
CA ILE A 189 1.51 5.71 -1.05
C ILE A 189 0.85 6.26 0.23
N GLY A 190 0.72 7.59 0.31
CA GLY A 190 0.21 8.28 1.50
C GLY A 190 1.30 8.65 2.49
N ASN A 191 0.91 9.46 3.48
CA ASN A 191 1.76 9.86 4.62
C ASN A 191 3.15 10.37 4.23
N GLY A 192 3.24 11.18 3.18
CA GLY A 192 4.53 11.73 2.75
C GLY A 192 5.52 10.64 2.32
N THR A 193 5.07 9.47 1.83
CA THR A 193 5.94 8.34 1.46
C THR A 193 5.70 7.94 0.01
N MET A 194 6.77 7.50 -0.67
CA MET A 194 6.67 6.95 -2.03
C MET A 194 7.38 5.61 -2.17
N ILE A 195 6.95 4.80 -3.15
CA ILE A 195 7.70 3.66 -3.70
C ILE A 195 8.44 4.13 -4.94
N HIS A 196 9.70 3.77 -5.09
CA HIS A 196 10.50 4.11 -6.27
C HIS A 196 11.62 3.10 -6.54
N ALA A 197 12.17 3.14 -7.75
CA ALA A 197 13.47 2.53 -8.07
C ALA A 197 14.52 3.67 -8.10
N PRO A 198 15.37 3.81 -7.07
CA PRO A 198 16.14 5.04 -6.82
C PRO A 198 17.27 5.32 -7.83
N ARG A 199 18.24 4.40 -7.97
CA ARG A 199 19.46 4.59 -8.78
C ARG A 199 20.28 3.30 -8.87
N PRO A 200 21.30 3.22 -9.76
CA PRO A 200 22.20 2.07 -9.83
C PRO A 200 22.82 1.69 -8.48
N GLY A 201 22.95 0.39 -8.21
CA GLY A 201 23.45 -0.15 -6.94
C GLY A 201 22.44 -0.17 -5.79
N LYS A 202 21.21 0.29 -6.02
CA LYS A 202 20.09 0.23 -5.07
C LYS A 202 18.97 -0.67 -5.59
N ARG A 203 17.96 -0.89 -4.76
CA ARG A 203 16.79 -1.73 -5.03
C ARG A 203 15.51 -0.90 -4.96
N VAL A 204 14.43 -1.38 -5.54
CA VAL A 204 13.09 -0.81 -5.34
C VAL A 204 12.81 -0.77 -3.85
N GLU A 205 12.44 0.41 -3.35
CA GLU A 205 12.26 0.66 -1.92
C GLU A 205 11.14 1.66 -1.65
N THR A 206 10.71 1.75 -0.40
CA THR A 206 9.88 2.84 0.12
C THR A 206 10.76 3.88 0.77
N THR A 207 10.50 5.16 0.53
CA THR A 207 11.23 6.27 1.15
C THR A 207 10.26 7.36 1.60
N PRO A 208 10.49 7.99 2.77
CA PRO A 208 9.83 9.24 3.10
C PRO A 208 10.26 10.32 2.10
N LEU A 209 9.32 11.18 1.73
CA LEU A 209 9.52 12.39 0.95
C LEU A 209 10.17 13.50 1.81
N ALA A 210 9.96 13.47 3.12
CA ALA A 210 10.71 14.33 4.05
C ALA A 210 12.21 13.96 4.07
N GLY A 211 13.07 14.94 4.34
CA GLY A 211 14.52 14.73 4.50
C GLY A 211 15.28 14.82 3.18
N TYR A 212 15.81 13.70 2.67
CA TYR A 212 16.65 13.75 1.46
C TYR A 212 15.91 14.31 0.25
N TRP A 213 14.64 13.95 0.07
CA TRP A 213 13.87 14.36 -1.10
C TRP A 213 13.39 15.81 -1.00
N SER A 214 13.24 16.36 0.21
CA SER A 214 12.65 17.70 0.42
C SER A 214 13.53 18.85 -0.07
N LYS A 215 14.77 18.56 -0.46
CA LYS A 215 15.67 19.53 -1.11
C LYS A 215 15.38 19.72 -2.61
N PHE A 216 14.57 18.85 -3.21
CA PHE A 216 14.23 18.89 -4.64
C PHE A 216 12.82 19.42 -4.85
N ASP A 217 12.60 20.02 -6.02
CA ASP A 217 11.24 20.36 -6.45
C ASP A 217 10.50 19.11 -6.92
N TRP A 218 9.25 18.98 -6.50
CA TRP A 218 8.34 17.93 -6.90
C TRP A 218 7.11 18.50 -7.60
N ASP A 219 6.62 17.72 -8.56
CA ASP A 219 5.33 17.88 -9.21
C ASP A 219 4.49 16.63 -8.92
N VAL A 220 3.21 16.82 -8.60
CA VAL A 220 2.29 15.71 -8.29
C VAL A 220 1.28 15.60 -9.40
N ARG A 221 1.16 14.40 -9.97
CA ARG A 221 0.21 14.13 -11.06
C ARG A 221 -0.75 13.02 -10.67
N ARG A 222 -2.04 13.27 -10.86
CA ARG A 222 -3.11 12.29 -10.71
C ARG A 222 -3.52 11.74 -12.05
N VAL A 223 -3.29 10.45 -12.24
CA VAL A 223 -3.57 9.73 -13.49
C VAL A 223 -4.80 8.82 -13.37
N LEU A 224 -5.16 8.43 -12.15
CA LEU A 224 -6.34 7.64 -11.82
C LEU A 224 -7.60 8.50 -11.63
#